data_AF-A0A0D3G8X8-F1
#
_entry.id   AF-A0A0D3G8X8-F1
#
_cell.length_a   1.000
_cell.length_b   1.000
_cell.length_c   1.000
_cell.angle_alpha   90.00
_cell.angle_beta   90.00
_cell.angle_gamma   90.00
#
_symmetry.space_group_name_H-M   'P 1'
#
loop_
_entity.id
_entity.type
_entity.pdbx_description
1 polymer ?
#
loop_
_entity_poly.entity_id
_entity_poly.type
_entity_poly.pdbx_seq_one_letter_code
_entity_poly.pdbx_strand_id
1 'polypeptide(L)'
;MYRKIAKAEYRCPRHFSAELKELLYGILDTYPSTRMSISRIKRSAWYRKPIAISVLNSETGKKSCTSEAPFSGPTTCISSERNQEPPNLHKLNAFDIISLSTRFDLSVLFGERYGRREARFKSRKPATIVLVKLKELAKALKLKVTKTDNGVLKLATMKE
;
A
#
# COMPACT_ATOMS: atom_id res chain seq x y z
N MET A 1 -16.76 -17.66 -18.24
CA MET A 1 -16.29 -16.25 -18.24
C MET A 1 -16.51 -15.57 -19.59
N TYR A 2 -15.90 -16.07 -20.68
CA TYR A 2 -16.04 -15.48 -22.03
C TYR A 2 -17.47 -15.19 -22.48
N ARG A 3 -18.42 -16.12 -22.26
CA ARG A 3 -19.83 -15.92 -22.59
C ARG A 3 -20.47 -14.71 -21.88
N LYS A 4 -20.04 -14.40 -20.66
CA LYS A 4 -20.53 -13.24 -19.90
C LYS A 4 -19.94 -11.94 -20.44
N ILE A 5 -18.64 -11.94 -20.76
CA ILE A 5 -17.95 -10.78 -21.34
C ILE A 5 -18.55 -10.42 -22.70
N ALA A 6 -18.77 -11.42 -23.56
CA ALA A 6 -19.36 -11.21 -24.89
C ALA A 6 -20.77 -10.61 -24.85
N LYS A 7 -21.49 -10.77 -23.74
CA LYS A 7 -22.83 -10.22 -23.52
C LYS A 7 -22.86 -8.99 -22.61
N ALA A 8 -21.69 -8.53 -22.15
CA ALA A 8 -21.57 -7.54 -21.06
C ALA A 8 -22.46 -7.88 -19.84
N GLU A 9 -22.51 -9.15 -19.46
CA GLU A 9 -23.28 -9.61 -18.31
C GLU A 9 -22.49 -9.36 -17.02
N TYR A 10 -22.81 -8.26 -16.34
CA TYR A 10 -22.28 -7.91 -15.02
C TYR A 10 -23.36 -7.36 -14.10
N ARG A 11 -23.07 -7.28 -12.80
CA ARG A 11 -23.97 -6.68 -11.81
C ARG A 11 -23.25 -5.53 -11.12
N CYS A 12 -23.90 -4.37 -11.09
CA CYS A 12 -23.45 -3.25 -10.28
C CYS A 12 -23.90 -3.45 -8.82
N PRO A 13 -22.99 -3.42 -7.83
CA PRO A 13 -23.34 -3.43 -6.43
C PRO A 13 -24.34 -2.33 -6.04
N ARG A 14 -25.10 -2.55 -4.96
CA ARG A 14 -26.11 -1.59 -4.49
C ARG A 14 -25.53 -0.23 -4.10
N HIS A 15 -24.30 -0.22 -3.57
CA HIS A 15 -23.58 0.99 -3.15
C HIS A 15 -23.02 1.81 -4.33
N PHE A 16 -23.17 1.35 -5.58
CA PHE A 16 -22.76 2.15 -6.73
C PHE A 16 -23.74 3.30 -6.93
N SER A 17 -23.20 4.52 -7.08
CA SER A 17 -24.00 5.69 -7.41
C SER A 17 -24.63 5.55 -8.79
N ALA A 18 -25.73 6.28 -9.04
CA ALA A 18 -26.41 6.23 -10.32
C ALA A 18 -25.48 6.66 -11.48
N GLU A 19 -24.66 7.69 -11.26
CA GLU A 19 -23.74 8.21 -12.26
C GLU A 19 -22.60 7.22 -12.56
N LEU A 20 -22.16 6.44 -11.57
CA LEU A 20 -21.20 5.35 -11.79
C LEU A 20 -21.79 4.26 -12.67
N LYS A 21 -23.04 3.87 -12.39
CA LYS A 21 -23.74 2.85 -13.17
C LYS A 21 -23.91 3.29 -14.62
N GLU A 22 -24.34 4.53 -14.85
CA GLU A 22 -24.45 5.12 -16.19
C GLU A 22 -23.11 5.07 -16.95
N LEU A 23 -22.03 5.47 -16.28
CA LEU A 23 -20.69 5.43 -16.84
C LEU A 23 -20.28 4.00 -17.23
N LEU A 24 -20.50 3.03 -16.34
CA LEU A 24 -20.18 1.62 -16.58
C LEU A 24 -21.00 1.04 -17.74
N TYR A 25 -22.30 1.34 -17.83
CA TYR A 25 -23.14 0.90 -18.94
C TYR A 25 -22.63 1.40 -20.29
N GLY A 26 -22.14 2.62 -20.38
CA GLY A 26 -21.59 3.12 -21.64
C GLY A 26 -20.15 2.67 -21.93
N ILE A 27 -19.31 2.44 -20.93
CA ILE A 27 -17.93 1.93 -21.15
C ILE A 27 -17.95 0.44 -21.54
N LEU A 28 -18.79 -0.34 -20.86
CA LEU A 28 -18.88 -1.79 -21.03
C LEU A 28 -19.92 -2.21 -22.08
N ASP A 29 -20.21 -1.32 -23.04
CA ASP A 29 -21.05 -1.65 -24.19
C ASP A 29 -20.32 -2.63 -25.12
N THR A 30 -20.99 -3.72 -25.50
CA THR A 30 -20.48 -4.73 -26.42
C THR A 30 -20.28 -4.20 -27.83
N TYR A 31 -21.09 -3.23 -28.26
CA TYR A 31 -21.02 -2.64 -29.59
C TYR A 31 -20.07 -1.44 -29.62
N PRO A 32 -18.95 -1.50 -30.37
CA PRO A 32 -17.95 -0.42 -30.37
C PRO A 32 -18.48 0.93 -30.84
N SER A 33 -19.47 0.95 -31.73
CA SER A 33 -20.06 2.16 -32.30
C SER A 33 -20.92 2.94 -31.30
N THR A 34 -21.57 2.26 -30.37
CA THR A 34 -22.41 2.86 -29.32
C THR A 34 -21.65 3.05 -28.00
N ARG A 35 -20.49 2.39 -27.85
CA ARG A 35 -19.60 2.54 -26.69
C ARG A 35 -19.22 4.00 -26.46
N MET A 36 -19.26 4.40 -25.20
CA MET A 36 -18.97 5.77 -24.78
C MET A 36 -17.54 6.18 -25.15
N SER A 37 -17.40 7.27 -25.90
CA SER A 37 -16.08 7.81 -26.27
C SER A 37 -15.37 8.44 -25.07
N ILE A 38 -14.04 8.54 -25.14
CA ILE A 38 -13.22 9.19 -24.09
C ILE A 38 -13.71 10.62 -23.79
N SER A 39 -14.06 11.38 -24.82
CA SER A 39 -14.59 12.75 -24.67
C SER A 39 -15.94 12.80 -23.95
N ARG A 40 -16.77 11.75 -24.05
CA ARG A 40 -18.01 11.62 -23.27
C ARG A 40 -17.72 11.18 -21.84
N ILE A 41 -16.81 10.22 -21.64
CA ILE A 41 -16.37 9.77 -20.31
C ILE A 41 -15.84 10.94 -19.47
N LYS A 42 -14.94 11.76 -20.04
CA LYS A 42 -14.39 12.96 -19.37
C LYS A 42 -15.44 14.03 -19.03
N ARG A 43 -16.59 14.00 -19.70
CA ARG A 43 -17.71 14.91 -19.45
C ARG A 43 -18.74 14.34 -18.47
N SER A 44 -18.69 13.04 -18.16
CA SER A 44 -19.62 12.39 -17.24
C SER A 44 -19.55 13.01 -15.84
N ALA A 45 -20.71 13.08 -15.18
CA ALA A 45 -20.82 13.61 -13.82
C ALA A 45 -19.93 12.81 -12.85
N TRP A 46 -19.87 11.48 -13.00
CA TRP A 46 -19.04 10.64 -12.15
C TRP A 46 -17.55 10.92 -12.31
N TYR A 47 -17.05 11.06 -13.54
CA TYR A 47 -15.63 11.33 -13.81
C TYR A 47 -15.20 12.72 -13.32
N ARG A 48 -16.10 13.71 -13.42
CA ARG A 48 -15.83 15.10 -13.00
C ARG A 48 -15.96 15.31 -11.50
N LYS A 49 -16.54 14.37 -10.74
CA LYS A 49 -16.56 14.48 -9.28
C LYS A 49 -15.11 14.63 -8.81
N PRO A 50 -14.80 15.64 -7.98
CA PRO A 50 -13.48 15.75 -7.39
C PRO A 50 -13.30 14.51 -6.51
N ILE A 51 -12.59 13.51 -7.04
CA ILE A 51 -12.02 12.49 -6.19
C ILE A 51 -11.13 13.29 -5.24
N ALA A 52 -11.33 13.15 -3.94
CA ALA A 52 -10.46 13.74 -2.93
C ALA A 52 -9.08 13.05 -3.00
N ILE A 53 -8.36 13.25 -4.11
CA ILE A 53 -6.94 12.97 -4.32
C ILE A 53 -6.15 14.16 -3.75
N SER A 54 -6.65 14.80 -2.69
CA SER A 54 -5.94 15.84 -1.96
C SER A 54 -4.91 15.26 -0.99
N VAL A 55 -4.74 13.93 -0.94
CA VAL A 55 -3.77 13.25 -0.05
C VAL A 55 -2.55 12.69 -0.80
N LEU A 56 -2.56 12.62 -2.15
CA LEU A 56 -1.43 12.05 -2.91
C LEU A 56 -0.55 13.10 -3.62
N ASN A 57 -1.04 14.33 -3.80
CA ASN A 57 -0.36 15.35 -4.60
C ASN A 57 0.47 16.35 -3.79
N SER A 58 0.65 16.16 -2.48
CA SER A 58 1.48 17.06 -1.67
C SER A 58 2.99 16.82 -1.78
N GLU A 59 3.47 15.79 -2.50
CA GLU A 59 4.93 15.49 -2.54
C GLU A 59 5.48 14.98 -3.89
N THR A 60 4.88 15.30 -5.05
CA THR A 60 5.56 15.00 -6.32
C THR A 60 5.36 16.08 -7.37
N GLY A 61 5.92 17.25 -7.08
CA GLY A 61 6.32 18.18 -8.14
C GLY A 61 7.64 17.74 -8.73
N LYS A 62 7.63 16.93 -9.79
CA LYS A 62 8.64 16.95 -10.86
C LYS A 62 8.13 16.25 -12.12
N LYS A 63 8.46 16.87 -13.24
CA LYS A 63 7.85 16.77 -14.55
C LYS A 63 8.16 15.43 -15.23
N SER A 64 7.20 15.01 -16.07
CA SER A 64 7.29 14.08 -17.21
C SER A 64 8.69 13.74 -17.72
N CYS A 65 8.95 12.47 -18.03
CA CYS A 65 9.37 12.03 -19.38
C CYS A 65 9.33 10.51 -19.58
N THR A 66 9.29 10.18 -20.86
CA THR A 66 8.89 8.97 -21.59
C THR A 66 9.86 7.79 -21.52
N SER A 67 9.26 6.59 -21.58
CA SER A 67 9.69 5.26 -22.10
C SER A 67 11.09 4.65 -21.85
N GLU A 68 11.09 3.34 -22.05
CA GLU A 68 12.18 2.36 -22.17
C GLU A 68 12.77 1.76 -20.87
N ALA A 69 12.41 0.49 -20.62
CA ALA A 69 13.26 -0.44 -19.88
C ALA A 69 14.52 -0.75 -20.70
N PRO A 70 15.69 -1.00 -20.07
CA PRO A 70 16.05 -2.40 -19.86
C PRO A 70 16.84 -2.71 -18.56
N PHE A 71 16.73 -3.97 -18.16
CA PHE A 71 17.60 -4.79 -17.30
C PHE A 71 19.02 -4.23 -16.98
N SER A 72 19.40 -4.17 -15.69
CA SER A 72 20.62 -4.81 -15.10
C SER A 72 21.00 -4.27 -13.71
N GLY A 73 21.18 -5.20 -12.74
CA GLY A 73 22.20 -5.15 -11.68
C GLY A 73 21.96 -4.28 -10.42
N PRO A 74 22.28 -4.76 -9.20
CA PRO A 74 22.19 -3.98 -7.97
C PRO A 74 23.47 -3.17 -7.75
N THR A 75 23.41 -1.85 -7.94
CA THR A 75 24.54 -0.97 -7.61
C THR A 75 24.35 -0.41 -6.21
N THR A 76 25.14 -0.93 -5.29
CA THR A 76 25.43 -0.36 -3.97
C THR A 76 26.02 1.03 -4.16
N CYS A 77 25.34 2.07 -3.71
CA CYS A 77 25.91 3.41 -3.59
C CYS A 77 25.88 3.83 -2.11
N ILE A 78 27.03 3.73 -1.47
CA ILE A 78 27.30 4.33 -0.17
C ILE A 78 27.58 5.81 -0.43
N SER A 79 26.75 6.70 0.09
CA SER A 79 27.08 8.12 0.23
C SER A 79 26.80 8.54 1.66
N SER A 80 27.89 8.76 2.40
CA SER A 80 27.91 9.30 3.75
C SER A 80 27.48 10.77 3.74
N GLU A 81 26.31 11.07 4.27
CA GLU A 81 26.01 12.40 4.80
C GLU A 81 25.26 12.26 6.13
N ARG A 82 25.88 12.80 7.18
CA ARG A 82 25.37 12.86 8.54
C ARG A 82 24.23 13.87 8.58
N ASN A 83 23.03 13.42 8.26
CA ASN A 83 21.77 14.07 8.62
C ASN A 83 20.91 13.03 9.33
N GLN A 84 20.17 13.43 10.36
CA GLN A 84 19.19 12.55 11.01
C GLN A 84 18.05 12.29 10.02
N GLU A 85 18.31 11.41 9.07
CA GLU A 85 17.32 10.94 8.12
C GLU A 85 16.29 10.13 8.92
N PRO A 86 14.98 10.41 8.76
CA PRO A 86 13.97 9.55 9.36
C PRO A 86 14.26 8.11 8.90
N PRO A 87 14.07 7.10 9.77
CA PRO A 87 14.35 5.71 9.42
C PRO A 87 13.69 5.46 8.06
N ASN A 88 14.47 5.00 7.08
CA ASN A 88 14.03 4.87 5.70
C ASN A 88 12.91 3.82 5.65
N LEU A 89 11.67 4.25 5.88
CA LEU A 89 10.52 3.37 5.95
C LEU A 89 10.18 3.00 4.53
N HIS A 90 10.48 1.76 4.17
CA HIS A 90 10.12 1.21 2.88
C HIS A 90 8.62 1.43 2.62
N LYS A 91 8.29 2.12 1.52
CA LYS A 91 6.90 2.24 1.07
C LYS A 91 6.43 0.84 0.67
N LEU A 92 5.48 0.30 1.41
CA LEU A 92 4.94 -1.03 1.13
C LEU A 92 4.08 -0.99 -0.13
N ASN A 93 4.32 -1.93 -1.04
CA ASN A 93 3.46 -2.19 -2.18
C ASN A 93 2.32 -3.17 -1.79
N ALA A 94 1.43 -3.49 -2.73
CA ALA A 94 0.32 -4.41 -2.47
C ALA A 94 0.81 -5.85 -2.17
N PHE A 95 1.85 -6.31 -2.87
CA PHE A 95 2.44 -7.64 -2.65
C PHE A 95 3.13 -7.75 -1.29
N ASP A 96 3.77 -6.69 -0.79
CA ASP A 96 4.36 -6.63 0.55
C ASP A 96 3.26 -6.79 1.61
N ILE A 97 2.09 -6.18 1.40
CA ILE A 97 0.96 -6.32 2.32
C ILE A 97 0.36 -7.74 2.25
N ILE A 98 0.25 -8.30 1.05
CA ILE A 98 -0.30 -9.64 0.84
C ILE A 98 0.64 -10.71 1.41
N SER A 99 1.95 -10.59 1.21
CA SER A 99 2.94 -11.54 1.70
C SER A 99 2.99 -11.58 3.23
N LEU A 100 2.62 -10.49 3.90
CA LEU A 100 2.47 -10.48 5.35
C LEU A 100 1.25 -11.28 5.82
N SER A 101 0.24 -11.60 5.01
CA SER A 101 -0.94 -12.33 5.50
C SER A 101 -0.59 -13.74 5.99
N THR A 102 -1.01 -14.09 7.21
CA THR A 102 -0.75 -15.41 7.83
C THR A 102 -1.27 -16.59 7.03
N ARG A 103 -2.24 -16.38 6.12
CA ARG A 103 -2.77 -17.42 5.23
C ARG A 103 -1.82 -17.81 4.09
N PHE A 104 -0.77 -17.02 3.84
CA PHE A 104 0.28 -17.33 2.88
C PHE A 104 1.55 -17.85 3.56
N ASP A 105 1.52 -18.06 4.87
CA ASP A 105 2.64 -18.61 5.63
C ASP A 105 2.47 -20.13 5.79
N LEU A 106 3.41 -20.89 5.22
CA LEU A 106 3.44 -22.35 5.26
C LEU A 106 4.33 -22.89 6.41
N SER A 107 4.96 -22.02 7.22
CA SER A 107 5.83 -22.45 8.33
C SER A 107 5.15 -23.43 9.30
N VAL A 108 3.82 -23.30 9.46
CA VAL A 108 2.98 -24.19 10.26
C VAL A 108 3.03 -25.64 9.77
N LEU A 109 3.17 -25.87 8.46
CA LEU A 109 3.24 -27.22 7.88
C LEU A 109 4.54 -27.95 8.26
N PHE A 110 5.61 -27.20 8.53
CA PHE A 110 6.94 -27.75 8.84
C PHE A 110 7.18 -27.94 10.34
N GLY A 111 6.13 -27.90 11.16
CA GLY A 111 6.24 -28.16 12.60
C GLY A 111 7.00 -27.09 13.37
N GLU A 112 7.20 -25.91 12.76
CA GLU A 112 7.89 -24.79 13.38
C GLU A 112 7.00 -24.19 14.49
N ARG A 113 7.14 -24.74 15.71
CA ARG A 113 6.40 -24.34 16.91
C ARG A 113 6.82 -22.97 17.45
N TYR A 114 7.72 -22.28 16.76
CA TYR A 114 8.00 -20.86 16.93
C TYR A 114 7.26 -20.03 15.89
N GLY A 115 5.95 -20.30 15.71
CA GLY A 115 5.03 -19.32 15.16
C GLY A 115 5.01 -18.12 16.09
N ARG A 116 5.96 -17.20 15.90
CA ARG A 116 6.03 -15.93 16.60
C ARG A 116 4.65 -15.31 16.39
N ARG A 117 3.87 -15.17 17.46
CA ARG A 117 2.53 -14.58 17.38
C ARG A 117 2.74 -13.08 17.09
N GLU A 118 3.00 -12.76 15.83
CA GLU A 118 3.27 -11.41 15.37
C GLU A 118 1.97 -10.63 15.39
N ALA A 119 1.84 -9.72 16.35
CA ALA A 119 0.79 -8.71 16.31
C ALA A 119 1.20 -7.62 15.33
N ARG A 120 0.38 -7.40 14.29
CA ARG A 120 0.59 -6.34 13.30
C ARG A 120 -0.47 -5.27 13.46
N PHE A 121 -0.07 -4.01 13.38
CA PHE A 121 -0.96 -2.86 13.47
C PHE A 121 -0.57 -1.79 12.45
N LYS A 122 -1.52 -0.91 12.12
CA LYS A 122 -1.30 0.24 11.24
C LYS A 122 -1.47 1.52 12.06
N SER A 123 -0.61 2.50 11.82
CA SER A 123 -0.67 3.81 12.47
C SER A 123 -0.66 4.92 11.42
N ARG A 124 -1.40 6.00 11.69
CA ARG A 124 -1.31 7.26 10.92
C ARG A 124 -0.25 8.21 11.48
N LYS A 125 0.39 7.86 12.61
CA LYS A 125 1.45 8.67 13.22
C LYS A 125 2.81 8.32 12.61
N PRO A 126 3.74 9.28 12.50
CA PRO A 126 5.10 9.01 12.03
C PRO A 126 5.80 7.95 12.88
N ALA A 127 6.68 7.14 12.28
CA ALA A 127 7.39 6.08 13.01
C ALA A 127 8.26 6.63 14.14
N THR A 128 8.81 7.84 14.00
CA THR A 128 9.58 8.50 15.06
C THR A 128 8.75 8.67 16.34
N ILE A 129 7.50 9.12 16.22
CA ILE A 129 6.58 9.27 17.36
C ILE A 129 6.26 7.91 18.00
N VAL A 130 6.01 6.89 17.17
CA VAL A 130 5.75 5.53 17.66
C VAL A 130 6.96 4.97 18.41
N LEU A 131 8.17 5.16 17.87
CA LEU A 131 9.41 4.70 18.50
C LEU A 131 9.70 5.42 19.82
N VAL A 132 9.46 6.74 19.90
CA VAL A 132 9.59 7.49 21.15
C VAL A 132 8.62 6.94 22.20
N LYS A 133 7.34 6.75 21.84
CA LYS A 133 6.33 6.17 22.74
C LYS A 133 6.68 4.76 23.21
N LEU A 134 7.21 3.91 22.32
CA LEU A 134 7.67 2.58 22.70
C LEU A 134 8.84 2.62 23.68
N LYS A 135 9.79 3.55 23.51
CA LYS A 135 10.92 3.74 24.44
C LYS A 135 10.46 4.23 25.82
N GLU A 136 9.49 5.14 25.87
CA GLU A 136 8.86 5.60 27.13
C GLU A 136 8.23 4.43 27.89
N LEU A 137 7.42 3.63 27.20
CA LEU A 137 6.76 2.45 27.78
C LEU A 137 7.75 1.39 28.24
N ALA A 138 8.83 1.15 27.47
CA ALA A 138 9.87 0.22 27.86
C ALA A 138 10.50 0.60 29.21
N LYS A 139 10.78 1.89 29.45
CA LYS A 139 11.29 2.37 30.74
C LYS A 139 10.28 2.16 31.87
N ALA A 140 9.02 2.52 31.65
CA ALA A 140 7.95 2.36 32.65
C ALA A 140 7.77 0.88 33.04
N LEU A 141 7.93 -0.04 32.09
CA LEU A 141 7.84 -1.48 32.28
C LEU A 141 9.17 -2.15 32.69
N LYS A 142 10.22 -1.37 32.99
CA LYS A 142 11.56 -1.87 33.36
C LYS A 142 12.17 -2.84 32.31
N LEU A 143 11.86 -2.62 31.03
CA LEU A 143 12.42 -3.36 29.91
C LEU A 143 13.70 -2.69 29.39
N LYS A 144 14.68 -3.51 29.01
CA LYS A 144 15.93 -3.07 28.40
C LYS A 144 15.77 -2.98 26.88
N VAL A 145 16.17 -1.85 26.30
CA VAL A 145 16.30 -1.68 24.85
C VAL A 145 17.66 -2.22 24.41
N THR A 146 17.69 -3.22 23.53
CA THR A 146 18.93 -3.94 23.15
C THR A 146 19.41 -3.65 21.72
N LYS A 147 18.52 -3.25 20.81
CA LYS A 147 18.89 -2.81 19.45
C LYS A 147 17.94 -1.72 18.98
N THR A 148 18.51 -0.67 18.40
CA THR A 148 17.81 0.41 17.69
C THR A 148 18.53 0.67 16.38
N ASP A 149 18.02 0.12 15.29
CA ASP A 149 18.64 0.23 13.97
C ASP A 149 17.57 0.13 12.90
N ASN A 150 17.62 1.01 11.89
CA ASN A 150 16.74 1.02 10.71
C ASN A 150 15.26 0.72 11.00
N GLY A 151 14.68 1.38 12.01
CA GLY A 151 13.26 1.24 12.37
C GLY A 151 12.91 -0.01 13.20
N VAL A 152 13.89 -0.84 13.56
CA VAL A 152 13.72 -2.02 14.42
C VAL A 152 14.12 -1.69 15.86
N LEU A 153 13.20 -1.96 16.80
CA LEU A 153 13.43 -1.85 18.24
C LEU A 153 13.34 -3.24 18.88
N LYS A 154 14.42 -3.69 19.52
CA LYS A 154 14.41 -4.93 20.33
C LYS A 154 14.31 -4.58 21.81
N LEU A 155 13.34 -5.18 22.49
CA LEU A 155 13.12 -5.06 23.93
C LEU A 155 13.37 -6.41 24.59
N ALA A 156 14.05 -6.42 25.73
CA ALA A 156 14.31 -7.60 26.54
C ALA A 156 13.95 -7.32 27.99
N THR A 157 13.50 -8.34 28.71
CA THR A 157 13.42 -8.28 30.17
C THR A 157 14.83 -8.20 30.74
N MET A 158 15.00 -7.47 31.85
CA MET A 158 16.24 -7.60 32.61
C MET A 158 16.24 -9.00 33.24
N LYS A 159 17.27 -9.81 32.96
CA LYS A 159 17.50 -11.01 33.77
C LYS A 159 17.76 -10.52 35.19
N GLU A 160 16.97 -11.07 36.11
CA GLU A 160 17.14 -10.93 37.55
C GLU A 160 18.51 -11.45 38.00
#